data_AF-A0A836SPU7-F1
#
_entry.id   AF-A0A836SPU7-F1
#
_cell.length_a   1.000
_cell.length_b   1.000
_cell.length_c   1.000
_cell.angle_alpha   90.00
_cell.angle_beta   90.00
_cell.angle_gamma   90.00
#
_symmetry.space_group_name_H-M   'P 1'
#
loop_
_entity.id
_entity.type
_entity.pdbx_description
1 polymer ?
#
loop_
_entity_poly.entity_id
_entity_poly.type
_entity_poly.pdbx_seq_one_letter_code
_entity_poly.pdbx_strand_id
1 'polypeptide(L)'
;GVFPLKGLSSDYPQIYKAKKFACRSLKGKGVKSGIRVIYAYFENEDKIELIEIYYKGDKKIEDKKRIFRYCKDLKGNKDSV
;
A
#
# COMPACT_ATOMS: atom_id res chain seq x y z
N GLY A 1 10.30 -6.57 4.12
CA GLY A 1 10.56 -5.17 4.45
C GLY A 1 9.40 -4.36 3.94
N VAL A 2 9.19 -3.25 4.63
CA VAL A 2 8.29 -2.15 4.28
C VAL A 2 9.14 -1.08 3.61
N PHE A 3 8.63 -0.47 2.55
CA PHE A 3 9.37 0.53 1.78
C PHE A 3 8.44 1.71 1.48
N PRO A 4 8.85 2.97 1.75
CA PRO A 4 8.05 4.14 1.40
C PRO A 4 7.98 4.28 -0.13
N LEU A 5 6.80 4.64 -0.63
CA LEU A 5 6.56 4.97 -2.03
C LEU A 5 6.67 6.48 -2.24
N LYS A 6 7.89 6.94 -2.55
CA LYS A 6 8.19 8.35 -2.81
C LYS A 6 7.61 8.78 -4.17
N GLY A 7 7.15 10.03 -4.25
CA GLY A 7 6.76 10.70 -5.51
C GLY A 7 5.33 10.48 -6.00
N LEU A 8 4.42 9.95 -5.16
CA LEU A 8 3.01 9.73 -5.52
C LEU A 8 2.01 10.58 -4.73
N SER A 9 2.36 11.08 -3.55
CA SER A 9 1.48 11.90 -2.72
C SER A 9 2.26 12.90 -1.87
N SER A 10 1.54 13.95 -1.42
CA SER A 10 1.97 14.88 -0.37
C SER A 10 2.32 14.13 0.91
N ASP A 11 3.07 14.76 1.82
CA ASP A 11 3.73 14.14 2.98
C ASP A 11 2.78 13.37 3.94
N TYR A 12 1.45 13.51 3.79
CA TYR A 12 0.45 12.80 4.58
C TYR A 12 -0.81 12.40 3.78
N PRO A 13 -1.31 11.15 3.90
CA PRO A 13 -0.70 10.01 4.59
C PRO A 13 0.49 9.43 3.82
N GLN A 14 1.43 8.81 4.52
CA GLN A 14 2.60 8.18 3.89
C GLN A 14 2.19 6.84 3.27
N ILE A 15 2.53 6.64 1.99
CA ILE A 15 2.22 5.41 1.27
C ILE A 15 3.40 4.44 1.35
N TYR A 16 3.11 3.19 1.72
CA TYR A 16 4.12 2.15 1.86
C TYR A 16 3.81 0.91 1.01
N LYS A 17 4.88 0.22 0.65
CA LYS A 17 4.86 -1.09 0.00
C LYS A 17 5.53 -2.12 0.89
N ALA A 18 4.77 -3.09 1.36
CA ALA A 18 5.29 -4.24 2.08
C ALA A 18 5.46 -5.45 1.15
N LYS A 19 6.66 -6.07 1.18
CA LYS A 19 7.07 -7.15 0.25
C LYS A 19 7.37 -8.50 0.90
N LYS A 20 7.46 -8.56 2.23
CA LYS A 20 7.80 -9.79 2.98
C LYS A 20 6.60 -10.24 3.79
N PHE A 21 5.58 -10.77 3.11
CA PHE A 21 4.42 -11.39 3.75
C PHE A 21 4.58 -12.91 3.73
N ALA A 22 4.28 -13.55 4.85
CA ALA A 22 4.08 -14.99 4.87
C ALA A 22 2.60 -15.29 4.58
N CYS A 23 2.34 -16.33 3.79
CA CYS A 23 0.99 -16.79 3.51
C CYS A 23 0.92 -18.30 3.73
N ARG A 24 0.04 -18.74 4.62
CA ARG A 24 -0.12 -20.16 4.97
C ARG A 24 -0.54 -21.01 3.77
N SER A 25 -1.34 -20.43 2.87
CA SER A 25 -1.78 -21.10 1.64
C SER A 25 -0.65 -21.27 0.62
N LEU A 26 0.42 -20.46 0.69
CA LEU A 26 1.60 -20.56 -0.17
C LEU A 26 2.71 -21.37 0.53
N LYS A 27 2.49 -22.67 0.64
CA LYS A 27 3.37 -23.63 1.34
C LYS A 27 4.82 -23.55 0.82
N GLY A 28 5.78 -23.67 1.73
CA GLY A 28 7.22 -23.68 1.42
C GLY A 28 7.83 -22.33 1.02
N LYS A 29 7.04 -21.24 0.95
CA LYS A 29 7.55 -19.91 0.57
C LYS A 29 7.89 -19.01 1.76
N GLY A 30 7.30 -19.26 2.92
CA GLY A 30 7.47 -18.40 4.11
C GLY A 30 7.25 -16.92 3.77
N VAL A 31 8.13 -16.04 4.24
CA VAL A 31 8.10 -14.59 3.94
C VAL A 31 8.37 -14.25 2.46
N LYS A 32 8.79 -15.21 1.64
CA LYS A 32 8.99 -15.07 0.19
C LYS A 32 7.74 -15.50 -0.59
N SER A 33 6.54 -15.26 -0.04
CA SER A 33 5.27 -15.59 -0.69
C SER A 33 5.05 -14.88 -2.02
N GLY A 34 5.73 -13.76 -2.27
CA GLY A 34 5.53 -12.94 -3.47
C GLY A 34 4.30 -12.01 -3.38
N ILE A 35 3.55 -12.05 -2.28
CA ILE A 35 2.48 -11.09 -2.00
C ILE A 35 3.07 -9.71 -1.74
N ARG A 36 2.46 -8.70 -2.34
CA ARG A 36 2.75 -7.29 -2.11
C ARG A 36 1.51 -6.57 -1.64
N VAL A 37 1.67 -5.74 -0.64
CA VAL A 37 0.61 -4.92 -0.07
C VAL A 37 1.02 -3.46 -0.16
N ILE A 38 0.12 -2.63 -0.69
CA ILE A 38 0.19 -1.19 -0.70
C ILE A 38 -0.81 -0.66 0.31
N TYR A 39 -0.35 0.19 1.23
CA TYR A 39 -1.19 0.79 2.25
C TYR A 39 -0.80 2.23 2.52
N ALA A 40 -1.76 3.03 2.96
CA ALA A 40 -1.52 4.34 3.56
C ALA A 40 -1.36 4.16 5.07
N TYR A 41 -0.42 4.90 5.66
CA TYR A 41 -0.25 5.00 7.11
C TYR A 41 -0.52 6.44 7.56
N PHE A 42 -1.44 6.57 8.50
CA PHE A 42 -1.87 7.80 9.15
C PHE A 42 -1.23 7.84 10.53
N GLU A 43 -0.04 8.44 10.60
CA GLU A 43 0.78 8.45 11.82
C GLU A 43 0.06 9.06 13.03
N ASN A 44 -0.74 10.11 12.82
CA ASN A 44 -1.50 10.77 13.88
C ASN A 44 -2.60 9.88 14.48
N GLU A 45 -3.08 8.91 13.70
CA GLU A 45 -4.20 8.04 14.07
C GLU A 45 -3.74 6.61 14.40
N ASP A 46 -2.44 6.32 14.30
CA ASP A 46 -1.85 4.97 14.29
C ASP A 46 -2.68 3.97 13.45
N LYS A 47 -3.06 4.43 12.25
CA LYS A 47 -4.02 3.73 11.39
C LYS A 47 -3.39 3.37 10.06
N ILE A 48 -3.67 2.16 9.58
CA ILE A 48 -3.36 1.75 8.21
C ILE A 48 -4.64 1.57 7.40
N GLU A 49 -4.60 1.99 6.14
CA GLU A 49 -5.65 1.71 5.16
C GLU A 49 -5.08 0.90 3.99
N LEU A 50 -5.69 -0.25 3.72
CA LEU A 50 -5.31 -1.10 2.61
C LEU A 50 -5.71 -0.46 1.29
N ILE A 51 -4.72 -0.16 0.44
CA ILE A 51 -4.96 0.37 -0.90
C ILE A 51 -4.98 -0.76 -1.91
N GLU A 52 -3.98 -1.65 -1.93
CA GLU A 52 -3.89 -2.71 -2.94
C GLU A 52 -3.18 -3.94 -2.39
N ILE A 53 -3.63 -5.13 -2.78
CA ILE A 53 -2.91 -6.38 -2.60
C ILE A 53 -2.75 -7.06 -3.96
N TYR A 54 -1.55 -7.57 -4.25
CA TYR A 54 -1.29 -8.27 -5.50
C TYR A 54 -0.17 -9.30 -5.38
N TYR A 55 -0.21 -10.31 -6.25
CA TYR A 55 0.86 -11.30 -6.34
C TYR A 55 1.92 -10.90 -7.37
N LYS A 56 3.20 -11.06 -7.00
CA LYS A 56 4.33 -10.70 -7.86
C LYS A 56 4.39 -11.44 -9.19
N GLY A 57 3.92 -12.68 -9.22
CA GLY A 57 3.90 -13.49 -10.44
C GLY A 57 3.01 -12.87 -11.51
N ASP A 58 1.88 -12.30 -11.10
CA ASP A 58 0.88 -11.77 -12.02
C ASP A 58 1.11 -10.29 -12.32
N LYS A 59 1.62 -9.53 -11.33
CA LYS A 59 1.84 -8.09 -11.46
C LYS A 59 3.19 -7.66 -10.86
N LYS A 60 4.01 -6.99 -11.67
CA LYS A 60 5.36 -6.55 -11.25
C LYS A 60 5.35 -5.30 -10.37
N ILE A 61 4.50 -4.33 -10.71
CA ILE A 61 4.42 -3.01 -10.07
C ILE A 61 3.00 -2.72 -9.56
N GLU A 62 2.88 -1.80 -8.63
CA GLU A 62 1.66 -1.26 -8.04
C GLU A 62 0.80 -0.48 -9.06
N ASP A 63 -0.50 -0.38 -8.79
CA ASP A 63 -1.39 0.51 -9.55
C ASP A 63 -1.23 1.97 -9.11
N LYS A 64 -0.37 2.71 -9.82
CA LYS A 64 -0.16 4.14 -9.57
C LYS A 64 -1.44 4.97 -9.72
N LYS A 65 -2.35 4.60 -10.64
CA LYS A 65 -3.60 5.33 -10.87
C LYS A 65 -4.55 5.15 -9.69
N ARG A 66 -4.63 3.93 -9.15
CA ARG A 66 -5.42 3.64 -7.94
C ARG A 66 -4.93 4.41 -6.73
N ILE A 67 -3.61 4.42 -6.50
CA ILE A 67 -2.98 5.18 -5.40
C ILE A 67 -3.29 6.67 -5.57
N PHE A 68 -3.10 7.21 -6.77
CA PHE A 68 -3.39 8.63 -7.03
C PHE A 68 -4.86 8.99 -6.80
N ARG A 69 -5.79 8.15 -7.25
CA ARG A 69 -7.23 8.35 -7.03
C ARG A 69 -7.55 8.34 -5.54
N TYR A 70 -7.08 7.34 -4.80
CA TYR A 70 -7.24 7.27 -3.35
C TYR A 70 -6.71 8.54 -2.65
N CYS A 71 -5.51 9.02 -3.02
CA CYS A 71 -4.97 10.26 -2.47
C CYS A 71 -5.78 11.51 -2.83
N LYS A 72 -6.39 11.55 -4.02
CA LYS A 72 -7.27 12.65 -4.44
C LYS A 72 -8.58 12.65 -3.65
N ASP A 73 -9.19 11.48 -3.48
CA ASP A 73 -10.46 11.33 -2.77
C ASP A 73 -10.30 11.69 -1.28
N LEU A 74 -9.15 11.36 -0.68
CA LEU A 74 -8.80 11.80 0.68
C LEU A 74 -8.74 13.33 0.83
N LYS A 75 -8.25 14.05 -0.19
CA LYS A 75 -8.19 15.52 -0.15
C LYS A 75 -9.58 16.12 -0.26
N GLY A 76 -10.40 15.65 -1.21
CA GLY A 76 -11.75 16.15 -1.41
C GLY A 76 -12.67 15.96 -0.18
N ASN A 77 -12.45 14.90 0.60
CA ASN A 77 -13.19 14.68 1.84
C ASN A 77 -12.75 15.59 3.00
N LYS A 78 -11.51 16.08 3.01
CA LYS A 78 -11.01 16.99 4.06
C LYS A 78 -11.48 18.43 3.85
N ASP A 79 -11.78 18.82 2.61
CA ASP A 79 -12.24 20.18 2.28
C ASP A 79 -13.75 20.39 2.54
N SER A 80 -14.44 19.39 3.09
CA SER A 80 -15.90 19.40 3.36
C SER A 80 -16.26 19.47 4.85
N VAL A 81 -15.29 19.76 5.74
CA VAL A 81 -15.48 19.93 7.19
C VAL A 81 -14.96 21.30 7.63
#